data_AF-A0A258WZH1-F1
#
_entry.id   AF-A0A258WZH1-F1
#
_cell.length_a   1.000
_cell.length_b   1.000
_cell.length_c   1.000
_cell.angle_alpha   90.00
_cell.angle_beta   90.00
_cell.angle_gamma   90.00
#
_symmetry.space_group_name_H-M   'P 1'
#
loop_
_entity.id
_entity.type
_entity.pdbx_description
1 polymer ?
#
loop_
_entity_poly.entity_id
_entity_poly.type
_entity_poly.pdbx_seq_one_letter_code
_entity_poly.pdbx_strand_id
1 'polypeptide(L)'
;TYLIILVTMVYGPIAAMLVELFPTRIRYSGMSLPYHIGNGWFGGLLPATALAISAQTGNIYSGLWYPIIIALVTVVIGALLVPNGTHKKDIFSDANNQ
;
A
#
# COMPACT_ATOMS: atom_id res chain seq x y z
N THR A 1 -14.98 17.07 -7.33
CA THR A 1 -15.85 16.17 -6.54
C THR A 1 -15.70 14.71 -6.93
N TYR A 2 -15.83 14.32 -8.21
CA TYR A 2 -15.66 12.92 -8.66
C TYR A 2 -14.33 12.27 -8.23
N LEU A 3 -13.19 12.93 -8.45
CA LEU A 3 -11.88 12.43 -8.05
C LEU A 3 -11.76 12.17 -6.53
N ILE A 4 -12.45 12.96 -5.72
CA ILE A 4 -12.45 12.81 -4.26
C ILE A 4 -13.19 11.52 -3.87
N ILE A 5 -14.32 11.23 -4.52
CA ILE A 5 -15.09 10.00 -4.30
C ILE A 5 -14.26 8.76 -4.66
N LEU A 6 -13.55 8.79 -5.78
CA LEU A 6 -12.67 7.69 -6.19
C LEU A 6 -11.56 7.45 -5.16
N VAL A 7 -10.93 8.51 -4.66
CA VAL A 7 -9.87 8.42 -3.65
C VAL A 7 -10.41 7.85 -2.34
N THR A 8 -11.57 8.32 -1.86
CA THR A 8 -12.11 7.86 -0.57
C THR A 8 -12.54 6.39 -0.59
N MET A 9 -13.08 5.90 -1.71
CA MET A 9 -13.41 4.47 -1.86
C MET A 9 -12.19 3.55 -1.74
N VAL A 10 -11.00 4.04 -2.09
CA VAL A 10 -9.76 3.27 -1.97
C VAL A 10 -9.15 3.43 -0.57
N TYR A 11 -9.12 4.64 -0.04
CA TYR A 11 -8.51 4.92 1.27
C TYR A 11 -9.28 4.30 2.46
N GLY A 12 -10.61 4.18 2.37
CA GLY A 12 -11.42 3.59 3.44
C GLY A 12 -11.06 2.12 3.74
N PRO A 13 -11.13 1.22 2.74
CA PRO A 13 -10.75 -0.19 2.91
C PRO A 13 -9.28 -0.39 3.32
N ILE A 14 -8.37 0.45 2.81
CA ILE A 14 -6.94 0.38 3.14
C ILE A 14 -6.71 0.60 4.65
N ALA A 15 -7.35 1.63 5.22
CA ALA A 15 -7.24 1.90 6.65
C ALA A 15 -7.79 0.75 7.50
N ALA A 16 -8.93 0.17 7.11
CA ALA A 16 -9.52 -0.97 7.81
C ALA A 16 -8.61 -2.21 7.78
N MET A 17 -8.09 -2.58 6.61
CA MET A 17 -7.21 -3.75 6.46
C MET A 17 -5.89 -3.60 7.23
N LEU A 18 -5.27 -2.41 7.22
CA LEU A 18 -4.05 -2.15 7.98
C LEU A 18 -4.25 -2.33 9.50
N VAL A 19 -5.39 -1.87 10.02
CA VAL A 19 -5.75 -1.98 11.44
C VAL A 19 -6.01 -3.43 11.83
N GLU A 20 -6.56 -4.26 10.93
CA GLU A 20 -6.77 -5.69 11.16
C GLU A 20 -5.50 -6.55 11.07
N LEU A 21 -4.53 -6.15 10.23
CA LEU A 21 -3.29 -6.91 10.06
C LEU A 21 -2.35 -6.85 11.28
N PHE A 22 -2.41 -5.75 12.04
CA PHE A 22 -1.49 -5.51 13.17
C PHE A 22 -2.20 -5.60 14.54
N PRO A 23 -1.59 -6.29 15.53
CA PRO A 23 -2.07 -6.31 16.91
C PRO A 23 -2.14 -4.89 17.49
N THR A 24 -3.15 -4.61 18.31
CA THR A 24 -3.40 -3.30 18.93
C THR A 24 -2.17 -2.66 19.56
N ARG A 25 -1.36 -3.45 20.26
CA ARG A 25 -0.14 -3.02 20.95
C ARG A 25 0.98 -2.49 20.04
N ILE A 26 1.10 -2.99 18.81
CA ILE A 26 2.15 -2.58 17.86
C ILE A 26 1.62 -1.88 16.61
N ARG A 27 0.30 -1.67 16.51
CA ARG A 27 -0.38 -1.14 15.32
C ARG A 27 0.23 0.16 14.81
N TYR A 28 0.53 1.11 15.70
CA TYR A 28 1.13 2.39 15.29
C TYR A 28 2.53 2.25 14.68
N SER A 29 3.38 1.40 15.25
CA SER A 29 4.74 1.16 14.75
C SER A 29 4.72 0.25 13.51
N GLY A 30 3.83 -0.72 13.46
CA GLY A 30 3.63 -1.62 12.33
C GLY A 30 3.05 -0.93 11.10
N MET A 31 2.16 0.06 11.28
CA MET A 31 1.59 0.84 10.17
C MET A 31 2.56 1.86 9.58
N SER A 32 3.48 2.43 10.39
CA SER A 32 4.38 3.48 9.90
C SER A 32 5.45 2.96 8.94
N LEU A 33 5.97 1.76 9.17
CA LEU A 33 6.98 1.12 8.32
C LEU A 33 6.54 0.98 6.85
N PRO A 34 5.40 0.32 6.52
CA PRO A 34 4.92 0.25 5.15
C PRO A 34 4.52 1.61 4.59
N TYR A 35 4.03 2.55 5.42
CA TYR A 35 3.65 3.88 4.96
C TYR A 35 4.88 4.72 4.55
N HIS A 36 5.96 4.69 5.32
CA HIS A 36 7.19 5.43 5.03
C HIS A 36 8.00 4.81 3.90
N ILE A 37 8.15 3.49 3.89
CA ILE A 37 8.89 2.80 2.82
C ILE A 37 8.09 2.85 1.52
N GLY A 38 6.77 2.63 1.60
CA GLY A 38 5.83 2.71 0.49
C GLY A 38 5.82 4.08 -0.17
N ASN A 39 5.48 5.13 0.58
CA ASN A 39 5.40 6.47 0.03
C ASN A 39 6.77 7.06 -0.30
N GLY A 40 7.80 6.76 0.49
CA GLY A 40 9.13 7.30 0.29
C GLY A 40 9.82 6.72 -0.94
N TRP A 41 9.97 5.40 -0.99
CA TRP A 41 10.75 4.74 -2.04
C TRP A 41 9.94 4.58 -3.33
N PHE A 42 8.73 4.03 -3.25
CA PHE A 42 7.94 3.74 -4.45
C PHE A 42 7.13 4.95 -4.91
N GLY A 43 6.56 5.72 -3.99
CA GLY A 43 5.81 6.94 -4.32
C GLY A 43 6.70 8.12 -4.70
N GLY A 44 7.73 8.40 -3.91
CA GLY A 44 8.60 9.57 -4.06
C GLY A 44 9.56 9.49 -5.24
N LEU A 45 10.06 8.29 -5.56
CA LEU A 45 10.95 8.10 -6.71
C LEU A 45 10.20 7.96 -8.04
N LEU A 46 8.88 7.75 -8.02
CA LEU A 46 8.09 7.55 -9.24
C LEU A 46 8.21 8.71 -10.23
N PRO A 47 8.08 10.00 -9.85
CA PRO A 47 8.19 11.09 -10.81
C PRO A 47 9.59 11.19 -11.43
N ALA A 48 10.64 11.01 -10.60
CA ALA A 48 12.02 11.09 -11.05
C ALA A 48 12.40 9.93 -11.99
N THR A 49 12.02 8.71 -11.62
CA THR A 49 12.29 7.50 -12.44
C THR A 49 11.46 7.48 -13.71
N ALA A 50 10.16 7.79 -13.64
CA ALA A 50 9.30 7.86 -14.83
C ALA A 50 9.80 8.93 -15.80
N LEU A 51 10.18 10.11 -15.30
CA LEU A 51 10.75 11.17 -16.13
C LEU A 51 12.09 10.76 -16.74
N ALA A 52 12.99 10.15 -15.97
CA ALA A 52 14.29 9.70 -16.46
C ALA A 52 14.16 8.64 -17.56
N ILE A 53 13.25 7.68 -17.40
CA ILE A 53 12.97 6.63 -18.39
C ILE A 53 12.39 7.24 -19.67
N SER A 54 11.40 8.14 -19.54
CA SER A 54 10.79 8.84 -20.67
C SER A 54 11.80 9.73 -21.40
N ALA A 55 12.69 10.40 -20.68
CA ALA A 55 13.75 11.25 -21.24
C ALA A 55 14.82 10.45 -21.99
N GLN A 56 15.24 9.28 -21.48
CA GLN A 56 16.22 8.41 -22.15
C GLN A 56 15.64 7.70 -23.39
N THR A 57 14.37 7.31 -23.33
CA THR A 57 13.71 6.59 -24.43
C THR A 57 13.22 7.55 -25.53
N GLY A 58 13.07 8.83 -25.23
CA GLY A 58 12.43 9.81 -26.10
C GLY A 58 10.90 9.62 -26.26
N ASN A 59 10.32 8.66 -25.52
CA ASN A 59 8.89 8.34 -25.55
C ASN A 59 8.27 8.65 -24.18
N ILE A 60 7.27 9.53 -24.15
CA ILE A 60 6.58 9.94 -22.92
C ILE A 60 5.89 8.78 -22.18
N TYR A 61 5.53 7.71 -22.89
CA TYR A 61 4.83 6.56 -22.33
C TYR A 61 5.75 5.53 -21.68
N SER A 62 7.07 5.55 -21.93
CA SER A 62 7.96 4.53 -21.36
C SER A 62 8.06 4.61 -19.84
N GLY A 63 7.91 5.80 -19.26
CA GLY A 63 7.81 5.99 -17.81
C GLY A 63 6.62 5.29 -17.15
N LEU A 64 5.56 4.92 -17.90
CA LEU A 64 4.40 4.20 -17.37
C LEU A 64 4.73 2.77 -16.91
N TRP A 65 5.81 2.18 -17.42
CA TRP A 65 6.23 0.84 -17.01
C TRP A 65 6.54 0.76 -15.51
N TYR A 66 7.08 1.83 -14.92
CA TYR A 66 7.45 1.87 -13.51
C TYR A 66 6.24 1.65 -12.57
N PRO A 67 5.16 2.46 -12.62
CA PRO A 67 3.98 2.22 -11.80
C PRO A 67 3.25 0.93 -12.13
N ILE A 68 3.24 0.48 -13.39
CA ILE A 68 2.59 -0.77 -13.80
C ILE A 68 3.26 -1.98 -13.12
N ILE A 69 4.60 -2.03 -13.14
CA ILE A 69 5.36 -3.11 -12.50
C ILE A 69 5.12 -3.10 -10.98
N ILE A 70 5.18 -1.93 -10.34
CA ILE A 70 4.95 -1.82 -8.89
C ILE A 70 3.52 -2.25 -8.53
N ALA A 71 2.52 -1.87 -9.32
CA ALA A 71 1.14 -2.29 -9.11
C ALA A 71 0.99 -3.81 -9.24
N LEU A 72 1.58 -4.44 -10.26
CA LEU A 72 1.55 -5.89 -10.45
C LEU A 72 2.22 -6.63 -9.29
N VAL A 73 3.40 -6.18 -8.85
CA VAL A 73 4.09 -6.75 -7.69
C VAL A 73 3.22 -6.63 -6.43
N THR A 74 2.54 -5.49 -6.24
CA THR A 74 1.64 -5.28 -5.11
C THR A 74 0.46 -6.25 -5.14
N VAL A 75 -0.13 -6.51 -6.31
CA VAL A 75 -1.22 -7.50 -6.46
C VAL A 75 -0.73 -8.91 -6.17
N VAL A 76 0.43 -9.30 -6.71
CA VAL A 76 1.01 -10.64 -6.49
C VAL A 76 1.32 -10.86 -5.00
N ILE A 77 1.98 -9.89 -4.37
CA ILE A 77 2.30 -9.93 -2.93
C ILE A 77 1.01 -9.96 -2.11
N GLY A 78 0.04 -9.10 -2.43
CA GLY A 78 -1.24 -9.05 -1.75
C GLY A 78 -2.00 -10.37 -1.84
N ALA A 79 -2.07 -10.96 -3.04
CA ALA A 79 -2.76 -12.23 -3.26
C ALA A 79 -2.10 -13.42 -2.54
N LEU A 80 -0.78 -13.42 -2.37
CA LEU A 80 -0.04 -14.53 -1.76
C LEU A 80 0.17 -14.38 -0.25
N LEU A 81 0.44 -13.17 0.24
CA LEU A 81 0.85 -12.92 1.62
C LEU A 81 -0.27 -12.39 2.53
N VAL A 82 -1.39 -11.89 1.98
CA VAL A 82 -2.52 -11.46 2.82
C VAL A 82 -3.21 -12.70 3.38
N PRO A 83 -3.23 -12.89 4.71
CA PRO A 83 -3.86 -14.07 5.31
C PRO A 83 -5.37 -14.04 5.10
N ASN A 84 -5.95 -15.17 4.69
CA ASN A 84 -7.39 -15.31 4.58
C ASN A 84 -8.05 -15.21 5.98
N GLY A 85 -9.01 -14.30 6.15
CA GLY A 85 -9.83 -14.21 7.37
C GLY A 85 -9.33 -13.23 8.45
N THR A 86 -8.68 -12.11 8.08
CA THR A 86 -8.30 -11.03 9.01
C THR A 86 -9.48 -10.54 9.87
N HIS A 87 -10.69 -10.49 9.30
CA HIS A 87 -11.92 -10.09 9.98
C HIS A 87 -12.37 -11.03 11.13
N LYS A 88 -11.78 -12.23 11.25
CA LYS A 88 -12.13 -13.20 12.32
C LYS A 88 -11.20 -13.12 13.54
N LYS A 89 -10.14 -12.30 13.50
CA LYS A 89 -9.20 -12.17 14.62
C LYS A 89 -9.78 -11.23 15.66
N ASP A 90 -10.01 -11.76 16.87
CA ASP A 90 -10.50 -10.97 17.99
C ASP A 90 -9.40 -10.03 18.49
N ILE A 91 -9.62 -8.73 18.31
CA ILE A 91 -8.66 -7.66 18.55
C ILE A 91 -8.37 -7.51 20.06
N PHE A 92 -9.28 -7.96 20.92
CA PHE A 92 -9.20 -7.86 22.37
C PHE A 92 -8.81 -9.19 23.06
N SER A 93 -8.69 -10.28 22.31
CA SER A 93 -8.28 -11.58 22.87
C SER A 93 -6.89 -11.52 23.52
N ASP A 94 -5.98 -10.68 23.02
CA ASP A 94 -4.64 -10.49 23.62
C ASP A 94 -4.68 -9.61 24.88
N ALA A 95 -5.72 -8.78 25.06
CA ALA A 95 -5.88 -7.88 26.20
C ALA A 95 -6.61 -8.54 27.38
N ASN A 96 -7.46 -9.53 27.11
CA ASN A 96 -8.22 -10.28 28.13
C ASN A 96 -7.47 -11.48 28.71
N ASN A 97 -6.30 -11.84 28.15
CA ASN A 97 -5.48 -12.99 28.55
C ASN A 97 -4.17 -12.57 29.25
N GLN A 98 -4.11 -11.30 29.68
CA GLN A 98 -3.10 -10.68 30.54
C GLN A 98 -3.76 -10.26 31.85
#